data_AF-A0A1R2CNY4-F1
#
_entry.id   AF-A0A1R2CNY4-F1
#
_cell.length_a   1.000
_cell.length_b   1.000
_cell.length_c   1.000
_cell.angle_alpha   90.00
_cell.angle_beta   90.00
_cell.angle_gamma   90.00
#
_symmetry.space_group_name_H-M   'P 1'
#
loop_
_entity.id
_entity.type
_entity.pdbx_description
1 polymer ?
#
loop_
_entity_poly.entity_id
_entity_poly.type
_entity_poly.pdbx_seq_one_letter_code
_entity_poly.pdbx_strand_id
1 'polypeptide(L)'
;MSFLRLVKVSSLVRRFGDDYENVFKAYLHQAEEIEKLAKEKAQQQTTIKTQVKAPPTTNLDKIDVILHANNTKPKLIYSSTTQQIQVAIEEVLLSTNSIYKRDKNTTENPITPGALIERLYDQWNKIPEIKIKDINFYSMLRTIWIAPYTISNDDFGTFQRITKSKIDQHSPFFYGPLTDNIYRELALETGENRSGFRMIRKIVDHMSFHDFIPSKELSETLIKESIAGRWPRLLHTIVEYVTKKEVSISHSQWISIITFLRYNKDLFFEGAKLFDVALKYGAAPEWELFQPYVSKFSKHYMTGEAASLVKKARDGVNRYYKSQEEKTAKICSLTSKFLSCLMSFNEFDFAQEHLDSLIVSENYSEDSIEVALKFYEDLKDPQRALDFFNKVVNKDGFVYTSRFVVSTLKMCTHLGKGGMQIVNEIKDKILTELQLCSPFAINMIIVTYSYSEEWSIIHDFLSSCISSRVEFNRYTPATIRKTVEKCLEPLKKSKLLEIANKIEDTFHKTEAR
;
A
#
# COMPACT_ATOMS: atom_id res chain seq x y z
N MET A 1 -10.83 28.34 8.62
CA MET A 1 -10.40 27.76 9.92
C MET A 1 -9.72 26.43 9.62
N SER A 2 -8.49 26.11 9.99
CA SER A 2 -7.51 26.73 10.90
C SER A 2 -6.11 26.24 10.48
N PHE A 3 -5.25 27.20 10.10
CA PHE A 3 -3.86 27.04 9.64
C PHE A 3 -2.88 27.06 10.84
N LEU A 4 -3.27 26.47 11.98
CA LEU A 4 -2.58 26.64 13.28
C LEU A 4 -2.52 25.31 14.06
N ARG A 5 -1.74 24.33 13.58
CA ARG A 5 -1.26 23.18 14.36
C ARG A 5 0.11 22.66 13.91
N LEU A 6 0.99 23.53 13.42
CA LEU A 6 2.30 23.15 12.87
C LEU A 6 3.51 23.85 13.51
N VAL A 7 3.34 24.55 14.64
CA VAL A 7 4.47 25.19 15.33
C VAL A 7 4.31 25.06 16.84
N LYS A 8 4.98 24.05 17.43
CA LYS A 8 5.63 24.10 18.77
C LYS A 8 6.17 22.75 19.33
N VAL A 9 6.52 21.78 18.49
CA VAL A 9 7.43 20.67 18.91
C VAL A 9 8.90 21.01 18.55
N SER A 10 9.13 22.10 17.82
CA SER A 10 10.42 22.38 17.16
C SER A 10 11.52 23.00 18.04
N SER A 11 11.26 23.48 19.26
CA SER A 11 12.31 24.14 20.08
C SER A 11 13.01 23.21 21.07
N LEU A 12 12.36 22.14 21.55
CA LEU A 12 13.05 21.12 22.34
C LEU A 12 13.84 20.17 21.43
N VAL A 13 13.25 19.73 20.31
CA VAL A 13 13.89 18.78 19.39
C VAL A 13 15.07 19.41 18.63
N ARG A 14 15.05 20.72 18.32
CA ARG A 14 16.20 21.42 17.71
C ARG A 14 17.39 21.62 18.66
N ARG A 15 17.21 21.63 19.98
CA ARG A 15 18.33 21.71 20.93
C ARG A 15 19.12 20.41 21.05
N PHE A 16 18.63 19.33 20.47
CA PHE A 16 19.31 18.04 20.43
C PHE A 16 19.90 17.74 19.05
N GLY A 17 19.94 18.71 18.14
CA GLY A 17 20.64 18.58 16.86
C GLY A 17 22.15 18.65 17.04
N ASP A 18 22.82 17.58 16.60
CA ASP A 18 24.24 17.44 16.28
C ASP A 18 25.27 17.26 17.41
N ASP A 19 24.90 17.28 18.70
CA ASP A 19 25.90 17.06 19.77
C ASP A 19 25.39 16.35 21.04
N TYR A 20 24.62 15.27 20.85
CA TYR A 20 24.07 14.43 21.93
C TYR A 20 25.13 13.94 22.93
N GLU A 21 26.36 13.72 22.47
CA GLU A 21 27.46 13.20 23.29
C GLU A 21 27.97 14.26 24.29
N ASN A 22 28.07 15.53 23.86
CA ASN A 22 28.53 16.62 24.71
C ASN A 22 27.46 17.08 25.70
N VAL A 23 26.18 16.98 25.33
CA VAL A 23 25.05 17.22 26.25
C VAL A 23 25.02 16.13 27.33
N PHE A 24 25.17 14.85 26.97
CA PHE A 24 25.21 13.75 27.93
C PHE A 24 26.42 13.81 28.88
N LYS A 25 27.60 14.22 28.38
CA LYS A 25 28.81 14.47 29.20
C LYS A 25 28.62 15.60 30.22
N ALA A 26 27.97 16.70 29.83
CA ALA A 26 27.66 17.79 30.75
C ALA A 26 26.64 17.40 31.83
N TYR A 27 25.68 16.54 31.50
CA TYR A 27 24.69 16.00 32.45
C TYR A 27 25.32 15.03 33.47
N LEU A 28 26.25 14.17 33.05
CA LEU A 28 27.00 13.27 33.94
C LEU A 28 27.84 14.05 34.96
N HIS A 29 28.56 15.07 34.51
CA HIS A 29 29.39 15.90 35.39
C HIS A 29 28.56 16.67 36.44
N GLN A 30 27.33 17.07 36.11
CA GLN A 30 26.42 17.74 37.04
C GLN A 30 25.79 16.77 38.06
N ALA A 31 25.48 15.55 37.65
CA ALA A 31 24.98 14.51 38.56
C ALA A 31 26.05 14.08 39.57
N GLU A 32 27.31 14.01 39.15
CA GLU A 32 28.47 13.67 39.99
C GLU A 32 28.74 14.73 41.07
N GLU A 33 28.63 16.03 40.76
CA GLU A 33 28.76 17.10 41.76
C GLU A 33 27.65 17.05 42.83
N ILE A 34 26.43 16.71 42.41
CA ILE A 34 25.27 16.58 43.31
C ILE A 34 25.41 15.35 44.22
N GLU A 35 25.88 14.21 43.69
CA GLU A 35 26.13 13.01 44.49
C GLU A 35 27.29 13.19 45.48
N LYS A 36 28.34 13.93 45.07
CA LYS A 36 29.45 14.30 45.96
C LYS A 36 28.98 15.17 47.12
N LEU A 37 28.18 16.20 46.83
CA LEU A 37 27.56 17.07 47.85
C LEU A 37 26.60 16.30 48.78
N ALA A 38 25.92 15.28 48.28
CA ALA A 38 25.03 14.44 49.08
C ALA A 38 25.83 13.52 50.04
N LYS A 39 26.94 12.94 49.57
CA LYS A 39 27.83 12.09 50.40
C LYS A 39 28.57 12.91 51.47
N GLU A 40 29.01 14.12 51.15
CA GLU A 40 29.63 15.05 52.13
C GLU A 40 28.65 15.45 53.24
N LYS A 41 27.37 15.70 52.90
CA LYS A 41 26.31 15.99 53.90
C LYS A 41 25.95 14.77 54.75
N ALA A 42 25.97 13.56 54.19
CA ALA A 42 25.72 12.34 54.93
C ALA A 42 26.84 12.04 55.94
N GLN A 43 28.10 12.29 55.57
CA GLN A 43 29.26 12.14 56.47
C GLN A 43 29.22 13.15 57.63
N GLN A 44 28.82 14.41 57.38
CA GLN A 44 28.67 15.42 58.45
C GLN A 44 27.58 15.04 59.47
N GLN A 45 26.49 14.41 59.03
CA GLN A 45 25.41 13.94 59.94
C GLN A 45 25.83 12.74 60.81
N THR A 46 26.72 11.88 60.33
CA THR A 46 27.27 10.79 61.15
C THR A 46 28.23 11.30 62.23
N THR A 47 29.02 12.34 61.95
CA THR A 47 29.96 12.94 62.92
C THR A 47 29.24 13.62 64.10
N ILE A 48 28.08 14.23 63.86
CA ILE A 48 27.28 14.89 64.90
C ILE A 48 26.62 13.88 65.86
N LYS A 49 26.31 12.67 65.40
CA LYS A 49 25.70 11.62 66.23
C LYS A 49 26.69 10.90 67.16
N THR A 50 28.00 11.02 66.94
CA THR A 50 29.02 10.32 67.74
C THR A 50 29.54 11.14 68.94
N GLN A 51 29.26 12.45 69.02
CA GLN A 51 29.80 13.33 70.07
C GLN A 51 28.87 13.62 71.26
N VAL A 52 27.65 13.08 71.33
CA VAL A 52 26.72 13.34 72.45
C VAL A 52 26.37 12.05 73.21
N LYS A 53 27.27 11.62 74.10
CA LYS A 53 27.00 10.70 75.21
C LYS A 53 27.68 11.23 76.48
N ALA A 54 26.96 12.00 77.29
CA ALA A 54 26.96 11.99 78.77
C ALA A 54 26.11 13.17 79.32
N PRO A 55 25.19 12.93 80.29
CA PRO A 55 24.39 13.95 81.01
C PRO A 55 25.16 14.43 82.28
N PRO A 56 24.70 15.38 83.15
CA PRO A 56 23.30 15.78 83.42
C PRO A 56 23.04 17.28 83.74
N THR A 57 21.76 17.53 84.06
CA THR A 57 21.16 18.58 84.91
C THR A 57 20.38 19.75 84.28
N THR A 58 19.15 19.86 84.79
CA THR A 58 18.26 21.02 84.99
C THR A 58 17.39 21.54 83.83
N ASN A 59 16.13 21.08 83.85
CA ASN A 59 14.87 21.84 83.82
C ASN A 59 14.92 23.25 83.16
N LEU A 60 14.22 23.44 82.04
CA LEU A 60 12.76 23.70 81.94
C LEU A 60 12.43 24.16 80.50
N ASP A 61 11.21 23.81 80.09
CA ASP A 61 10.45 24.26 78.93
C ASP A 61 10.72 23.65 77.53
N LYS A 62 9.71 22.85 77.14
CA LYS A 62 9.25 22.50 75.79
C LYS A 62 9.89 21.29 75.11
N ILE A 63 9.45 20.11 75.53
CA ILE A 63 9.24 18.98 74.61
C ILE A 63 7.92 18.31 74.99
N ASP A 64 6.83 18.70 74.32
CA ASP A 64 5.72 17.78 74.09
C ASP A 64 5.96 17.08 72.75
N VAL A 65 5.94 15.76 72.84
CA VAL A 65 6.02 14.82 71.73
C VAL A 65 4.58 14.56 71.23
N ILE A 66 4.47 14.22 69.95
CA ILE A 66 3.45 13.35 69.33
C ILE A 66 2.36 14.07 68.48
N LEU A 67 2.39 13.69 67.18
CA LEU A 67 1.29 13.62 66.19
C LEU A 67 0.72 14.92 65.58
N HIS A 68 1.23 15.27 64.40
CA HIS A 68 0.44 15.60 63.19
C HIS A 68 1.34 15.35 61.97
N ALA A 69 1.11 14.28 61.20
CA ALA A 69 0.22 14.26 60.04
C ALA A 69 0.64 15.24 58.92
N ASN A 70 1.07 14.65 57.80
CA ASN A 70 1.00 15.17 56.43
C ASN A 70 1.72 16.49 56.09
N ASN A 71 2.21 16.51 54.85
CA ASN A 71 2.75 17.67 54.13
C ASN A 71 4.13 18.16 54.56
N THR A 72 5.15 17.60 53.92
CA THR A 72 6.19 18.43 53.27
C THR A 72 6.91 17.58 52.23
N LYS A 73 6.46 17.67 50.97
CA LYS A 73 7.35 17.47 49.83
C LYS A 73 8.57 18.38 50.05
N PRO A 74 9.82 17.92 49.89
CA PRO A 74 10.93 18.84 49.76
C PRO A 74 10.61 19.74 48.57
N LYS A 75 10.41 21.03 48.82
CA LYS A 75 10.27 22.05 47.77
C LYS A 75 11.61 22.09 47.03
N LEU A 76 11.70 21.33 45.94
CA LEU A 76 12.71 21.54 44.91
C LEU A 76 12.48 22.93 44.32
N ILE A 77 13.45 23.79 44.60
CA ILE A 77 13.57 25.15 44.12
C ILE A 77 13.52 25.13 42.58
N TYR A 78 12.57 25.90 42.04
CA TYR A 78 12.27 26.16 40.62
C TYR A 78 13.22 25.55 39.59
N SER A 79 13.00 24.28 39.28
CA SER A 79 13.53 23.68 38.06
C SER A 79 12.54 23.92 36.92
N SER A 80 13.02 24.34 35.75
CA SER A 80 12.17 24.56 34.58
C SER A 80 11.33 23.30 34.31
N THR A 81 10.11 23.42 33.77
CA THR A 81 9.22 22.26 33.49
C THR A 81 9.94 21.11 32.76
N THR A 82 10.99 21.42 32.00
CA THR A 82 11.86 20.44 31.33
C THR A 82 12.76 19.64 32.29
N GLN A 83 13.32 20.25 33.33
CA GLN A 83 14.13 19.56 34.35
C GLN A 83 13.28 18.66 35.26
N GLN A 84 12.06 19.10 35.62
CA GLN A 84 11.13 18.27 36.40
C GLN A 84 10.74 16.99 35.64
N ILE A 85 10.53 17.13 34.32
CA ILE A 85 10.28 16.00 33.43
C ILE A 85 11.49 15.09 33.32
N GLN A 86 12.70 15.65 33.20
CA GLN A 86 13.94 14.87 33.11
C GLN A 86 14.16 14.00 34.36
N VAL A 87 14.02 14.59 35.55
CA VAL A 87 14.14 13.86 36.83
C VAL A 87 13.10 12.74 36.91
N ALA A 88 11.86 13.01 36.50
CA ALA A 88 10.80 12.02 36.51
C ALA A 88 11.07 10.84 35.54
N ILE A 89 11.70 11.11 34.39
CA ILE A 89 12.15 10.06 33.45
C ILE A 89 13.27 9.21 34.07
N GLU A 90 14.25 9.85 34.71
CA GLU A 90 15.38 9.17 35.35
C GLU A 90 14.93 8.29 36.53
N GLU A 91 13.99 8.76 37.35
CA GLU A 91 13.39 7.99 38.44
C GLU A 91 12.70 6.70 37.95
N VAL A 92 11.98 6.77 36.82
CA VAL A 92 11.32 5.62 36.19
C VAL A 92 12.32 4.62 35.60
N LEU A 93 13.43 5.10 35.05
CA LEU A 93 14.49 4.23 34.55
C LEU A 93 15.26 3.55 35.68
N LEU A 94 15.54 4.28 36.76
CA LEU A 94 16.21 3.78 37.96
C LEU A 94 15.35 2.74 38.71
N SER A 95 14.04 3.00 38.86
CA SER A 95 13.11 2.04 39.46
C SER A 95 13.04 0.74 38.64
N THR A 96 12.99 0.85 37.31
CA THR A 96 12.92 -0.29 36.40
C THR A 96 14.21 -1.10 36.38
N ASN A 97 15.37 -0.45 36.39
CA ASN A 97 16.67 -1.14 36.51
C ASN A 97 16.80 -1.86 37.86
N SER A 98 16.26 -1.28 38.94
CA SER A 98 16.25 -1.90 40.26
C SER A 98 15.36 -3.14 40.33
N ILE A 99 14.20 -3.11 39.66
CA ILE A 99 13.30 -4.26 39.49
C ILE A 99 13.99 -5.36 38.68
N TYR A 100 14.58 -5.01 37.53
CA TYR A 100 15.34 -5.95 36.70
C TYR A 100 16.49 -6.61 37.45
N LYS A 101 17.30 -5.85 38.20
CA LYS A 101 18.41 -6.40 39.01
C LYS A 101 17.93 -7.33 40.12
N ARG A 102 16.77 -7.05 40.73
CA ARG A 102 16.16 -7.89 41.77
C ARG A 102 15.67 -9.22 41.18
N ASP A 103 15.00 -9.15 40.03
CA ASP A 103 14.30 -10.30 39.44
C ASP A 103 15.18 -11.12 38.46
N LYS A 104 16.34 -10.61 38.05
CA LYS A 104 17.37 -11.38 37.31
C LYS A 104 18.02 -12.46 38.18
N ASN A 105 18.03 -12.26 39.50
CA ASN A 105 18.70 -13.14 40.46
C ASN A 105 17.76 -14.18 41.11
N THR A 106 16.47 -14.17 40.76
CA THR A 106 15.50 -15.15 41.25
C THR A 106 15.33 -16.29 40.24
N THR A 107 15.67 -17.52 40.66
CA THR A 107 15.67 -18.73 39.81
C THR A 107 14.28 -19.26 39.46
N GLU A 108 13.22 -18.83 40.17
CA GLU A 108 11.90 -19.46 40.06
C GLU A 108 10.93 -18.81 39.07
N ASN A 109 11.14 -17.56 38.63
CA ASN A 109 10.37 -16.92 37.55
C ASN A 109 11.03 -15.58 37.15
N PRO A 110 12.02 -15.57 36.24
CA PRO A 110 12.60 -14.31 35.76
C PRO A 110 11.54 -13.49 35.00
N ILE A 111 11.48 -12.19 35.27
CA ILE A 111 10.58 -11.28 34.54
C ILE A 111 10.95 -11.26 33.06
N THR A 112 9.95 -11.43 32.18
CA THR A 112 10.13 -11.28 30.74
C THR A 112 10.36 -9.81 30.38
N PRO A 113 11.15 -9.50 29.34
CA PRO A 113 11.33 -8.12 28.86
C PRO A 113 10.01 -7.39 28.56
N GLY A 114 9.02 -8.10 28.00
CA GLY A 114 7.68 -7.57 27.79
C GLY A 114 7.00 -7.12 29.09
N ALA A 115 7.02 -7.96 30.13
CA ALA A 115 6.45 -7.63 31.43
C ALA A 115 7.21 -6.49 32.14
N LEU A 116 8.52 -6.35 31.90
CA LEU A 116 9.30 -5.22 32.41
C LEU A 116 8.89 -3.90 31.71
N ILE A 117 8.66 -3.94 30.39
CA ILE A 117 8.20 -2.78 29.61
C ILE A 117 6.76 -2.39 29.97
N GLU A 118 5.88 -3.35 30.20
CA GLU A 118 4.51 -3.09 30.67
C GLU A 118 4.51 -2.42 32.05
N ARG A 119 5.36 -2.89 32.98
CA ARG A 119 5.53 -2.25 34.29
C ARG A 119 6.12 -0.85 34.18
N LEU A 120 7.08 -0.66 33.27
CA LEU A 120 7.66 0.66 32.96
C LEU A 120 6.57 1.60 32.40
N TYR A 121 5.70 1.12 31.51
CA TYR A 121 4.56 1.86 30.98
C TYR A 121 3.55 2.25 32.07
N ASP A 122 3.23 1.33 32.99
CA ASP A 122 2.36 1.61 34.13
C ASP A 122 2.94 2.68 35.06
N GLN A 123 4.26 2.64 35.30
CA GLN A 123 4.95 3.66 36.10
C GLN A 123 4.98 5.00 35.35
N TRP A 124 5.28 4.98 34.05
CA TRP A 124 5.26 6.16 33.17
C TRP A 124 3.91 6.87 33.21
N ASN A 125 2.82 6.12 33.14
CA ASN A 125 1.45 6.64 33.21
C ASN A 125 1.01 7.09 34.61
N LYS A 126 1.78 6.80 35.66
CA LYS A 126 1.47 7.26 37.03
C LYS A 126 2.10 8.62 37.33
N ILE A 127 3.01 9.11 36.49
CA ILE A 127 3.71 10.38 36.71
C ILE A 127 2.93 11.56 36.08
N PRO A 128 2.41 12.49 36.88
CA PRO A 128 1.68 13.66 36.39
C PRO A 128 2.49 14.55 35.45
N GLU A 129 3.77 14.73 35.72
CA GLU A 129 4.69 15.61 34.99
C GLU A 129 4.89 15.17 33.54
N ILE A 130 4.85 13.86 33.29
CA ILE A 130 4.97 13.23 31.97
C ILE A 130 3.68 13.41 31.15
N LYS A 131 2.51 13.33 31.80
CA LYS A 131 1.20 13.58 31.18
C LYS A 131 1.01 15.04 30.75
N ILE A 132 1.56 15.99 31.51
CA ILE A 132 1.40 17.43 31.26
C ILE A 132 2.01 17.87 29.91
N LYS A 133 3.03 17.15 29.41
CA LYS A 133 3.68 17.47 28.13
C LYS A 133 3.37 16.50 27.00
N ASP A 134 2.41 15.59 27.20
CA ASP A 134 2.04 14.58 26.21
C ASP A 134 3.26 13.82 25.66
N ILE A 135 4.21 13.50 26.55
CA ILE A 135 5.45 12.83 26.15
C ILE A 135 5.14 11.35 25.93
N ASN A 136 5.02 11.00 24.66
CA ASN A 136 4.77 9.64 24.22
C ASN A 136 5.88 8.70 24.75
N PHE A 137 5.48 7.73 25.57
CA PHE A 137 6.34 6.68 26.12
C PHE A 137 7.20 5.99 25.06
N TYR A 138 6.62 5.68 23.91
CA TYR A 138 7.30 5.00 22.83
C TYR A 138 8.37 5.87 22.16
N SER A 139 8.21 7.20 22.15
CA SER A 139 9.26 8.12 21.70
C SER A 139 10.51 8.06 22.60
N MET A 140 10.32 7.87 23.90
CA MET A 140 11.41 7.70 24.86
C MET A 140 12.06 6.32 24.72
N LEU A 141 11.26 5.24 24.63
CA LEU A 141 11.79 3.90 24.35
C LEU A 141 12.59 3.85 23.04
N ARG A 142 12.13 4.52 21.99
CA ARG A 142 12.85 4.64 20.72
C ARG A 142 14.24 5.26 20.90
N THR A 143 14.37 6.24 21.79
CA THR A 143 15.66 6.89 22.08
C THR A 143 16.64 5.92 22.75
N ILE A 144 16.15 5.15 23.74
CA ILE A 144 16.92 4.10 24.42
C ILE A 144 17.32 2.99 23.43
N TRP A 145 16.42 2.63 22.52
CA TRP A 145 16.64 1.57 21.54
C TRP A 145 17.64 1.97 20.44
N ILE A 146 17.73 3.26 20.06
CA ILE A 146 18.66 3.76 19.02
C ILE A 146 20.08 3.96 19.56
N ALA A 147 20.25 4.35 20.82
CA ALA A 147 21.57 4.65 21.38
C ALA A 147 22.53 3.44 21.27
N PRO A 148 23.81 3.64 20.89
CA PRO A 148 24.84 2.64 21.12
C PRO A 148 25.09 2.55 22.63
N TYR A 149 24.92 1.37 23.23
CA TYR A 149 25.27 1.19 24.64
C TYR A 149 26.78 1.42 24.82
N THR A 150 27.12 2.29 25.76
CA THR A 150 28.46 2.49 26.30
C THR A 150 28.47 1.95 27.73
N ILE A 151 29.36 1.01 28.02
CA ILE A 151 29.66 0.62 29.42
C ILE A 151 30.55 1.72 29.99
N SER A 152 30.21 2.26 31.16
CA SER A 152 31.20 2.92 32.02
C SER A 152 31.86 1.84 32.87
N ASN A 153 33.17 1.65 32.73
CA ASN A 153 33.92 0.91 33.73
C ASN A 153 33.92 1.69 35.05
N ASP A 154 34.12 0.99 36.17
CA ASP A 154 34.13 1.56 37.53
C ASP A 154 35.16 2.70 37.72
N ASP A 155 36.11 2.86 36.80
CA ASP A 155 37.11 3.93 36.77
C ASP A 155 36.81 5.09 35.78
N PHE A 156 35.58 5.19 35.25
CA PHE A 156 35.04 6.35 34.51
C PHE A 156 35.82 6.91 33.30
N GLY A 157 36.96 6.34 32.91
CA GLY A 157 37.86 6.91 31.90
C GLY A 157 37.67 6.42 30.46
N THR A 158 36.91 5.34 30.23
CA THR A 158 36.74 4.77 28.88
C THR A 158 35.32 4.26 28.65
N PHE A 159 34.60 4.91 27.73
CA PHE A 159 33.33 4.41 27.21
C PHE A 159 33.62 3.38 26.13
N GLN A 160 33.43 2.10 26.45
CA GLN A 160 33.61 1.04 25.45
C GLN A 160 32.30 0.84 24.68
N ARG A 161 32.36 1.03 23.36
CA ARG A 161 31.27 0.62 22.45
C ARG A 161 31.09 -0.90 22.59
N ILE A 162 29.94 -1.33 23.06
CA ILE A 162 29.69 -2.75 23.31
C ILE A 162 29.60 -3.49 21.97
N THR A 163 30.41 -4.54 21.79
CA THR A 163 30.32 -5.45 20.64
C THR A 163 29.01 -6.24 20.68
N LYS A 164 28.51 -6.71 19.53
CA LYS A 164 27.22 -7.44 19.42
C LYS A 164 27.08 -8.59 20.44
N SER A 165 28.18 -9.25 20.79
CA SER A 165 28.25 -10.36 21.77
C SER A 165 28.12 -9.94 23.24
N LYS A 166 28.24 -8.65 23.57
CA LYS A 166 28.14 -8.13 24.94
C LYS A 166 26.83 -7.35 25.16
N ILE A 167 26.02 -7.10 24.12
CA ILE A 167 24.76 -6.36 24.22
C ILE A 167 23.76 -7.09 25.13
N ASP A 168 23.70 -8.43 24.99
CA ASP A 168 22.82 -9.32 25.77
C ASP A 168 23.12 -9.28 27.28
N GLN A 169 24.31 -8.82 27.68
CA GLN A 169 24.71 -8.76 29.09
C GLN A 169 24.30 -7.45 29.79
N HIS A 170 24.04 -6.37 29.03
CA HIS A 170 23.96 -5.01 29.56
C HIS A 170 22.64 -4.26 29.31
N SER A 171 21.72 -4.79 28.49
CA SER A 171 20.41 -4.17 28.30
C SER A 171 19.25 -5.14 28.58
N PRO A 172 18.33 -4.81 29.50
CA PRO A 172 17.14 -5.63 29.75
C PRO A 172 16.18 -5.66 28.55
N PHE A 173 16.34 -4.74 27.60
CA PHE A 173 15.51 -4.63 26.40
C PHE A 173 15.92 -5.58 25.26
N PHE A 174 17.07 -6.26 25.38
CA PHE A 174 17.61 -7.21 24.39
C PHE A 174 17.72 -8.66 24.92
N TYR A 175 17.26 -8.91 26.15
CA TYR A 175 17.43 -10.20 26.82
C TYR A 175 16.35 -11.24 26.43
N GLY A 176 15.43 -10.91 25.53
CA GLY A 176 14.32 -11.79 25.14
C GLY A 176 13.33 -11.13 24.18
N PRO A 177 12.44 -11.91 23.55
CA PRO A 177 11.47 -11.39 22.59
C PRO A 177 10.51 -10.39 23.24
N LEU A 178 10.20 -9.31 22.53
CA LEU A 178 9.14 -8.38 22.91
C LEU A 178 7.78 -8.88 22.39
N THR A 179 6.70 -8.34 22.93
CA THR A 179 5.36 -8.61 22.40
C THR A 179 5.16 -7.87 21.07
N ASP A 180 4.25 -8.40 20.25
CA ASP A 180 3.91 -7.83 18.95
C ASP A 180 3.49 -6.36 19.04
N ASN A 181 2.66 -6.04 20.04
CA ASN A 181 2.23 -4.67 20.34
C ASN A 181 3.43 -3.76 20.61
N ILE A 182 4.40 -4.18 21.42
CA ILE A 182 5.56 -3.34 21.74
C ILE A 182 6.39 -3.08 20.47
N TYR A 183 6.64 -4.10 19.63
CA TYR A 183 7.31 -3.88 18.34
C TYR A 183 6.53 -2.92 17.44
N ARG A 184 5.20 -3.05 17.40
CA ARG A 184 4.34 -2.21 16.57
C ARG A 184 4.42 -0.75 17.00
N GLU A 185 4.29 -0.51 18.30
CA GLU A 185 4.37 0.85 18.87
C GLU A 185 5.77 1.46 18.71
N LEU A 186 6.83 0.66 18.78
CA LEU A 186 8.18 1.13 18.46
C LEU A 186 8.34 1.52 16.98
N ALA A 187 7.62 0.86 16.08
CA ALA A 187 7.69 1.08 14.64
C ALA A 187 6.82 2.25 14.14
N LEU A 188 5.65 2.49 14.74
CA LEU A 188 4.70 3.52 14.30
C LEU A 188 5.32 4.92 14.19
N GLU A 189 4.93 5.68 13.17
CA GLU A 189 5.36 7.08 12.92
C GLU A 189 6.88 7.25 12.73
N THR A 190 7.63 6.17 12.56
CA THR A 190 9.09 6.26 12.35
C THR A 190 9.44 6.68 10.94
N GLY A 191 8.58 6.41 9.95
CA GLY A 191 8.79 6.71 8.54
C GLY A 191 9.04 8.21 8.27
N GLU A 192 8.41 9.10 9.03
CA GLU A 192 8.62 10.55 8.89
C GLU A 192 9.90 11.06 9.57
N ASN A 193 10.59 10.19 10.32
CA ASN A 193 11.77 10.55 11.11
C ASN A 193 13.08 10.13 10.42
N ARG A 194 14.07 11.03 10.41
CA ARG A 194 15.42 10.77 9.87
C ARG A 194 16.11 9.56 10.51
N SER A 195 15.87 9.29 11.79
CA SER A 195 16.44 8.13 12.50
C SER A 195 15.59 6.86 12.41
N GLY A 196 14.41 6.93 11.80
CA GLY A 196 13.45 5.81 11.74
C GLY A 196 14.00 4.57 11.03
N PHE A 197 14.87 4.74 10.03
CA PHE A 197 15.56 3.62 9.39
C PHE A 197 16.32 2.76 10.41
N ARG A 198 17.07 3.39 11.32
CA ARG A 198 17.85 2.68 12.35
C ARG A 198 16.93 2.00 13.36
N MET A 199 15.80 2.63 13.68
CA MET A 199 14.77 2.05 14.56
C MET A 199 14.24 0.74 13.98
N ILE A 200 13.63 0.83 12.80
CA ILE A 200 12.98 -0.30 12.14
C ILE A 200 14.01 -1.41 11.86
N ARG A 201 15.23 -1.07 11.43
CA ARG A 201 16.28 -2.07 11.25
C ARG A 201 16.60 -2.82 12.54
N LYS A 202 16.76 -2.11 13.66
CA LYS A 202 17.01 -2.74 14.97
C LYS A 202 15.84 -3.60 15.43
N ILE A 203 14.60 -3.18 15.20
CA ILE A 203 13.40 -3.98 15.48
C ILE A 203 13.45 -5.30 14.71
N VAL A 204 13.68 -5.25 13.40
CA VAL A 204 13.75 -6.43 12.53
C VAL A 204 14.91 -7.35 12.91
N ASP A 205 16.10 -6.79 13.17
CA ASP A 205 17.27 -7.57 13.59
C ASP A 205 17.02 -8.27 14.94
N HIS A 206 16.35 -7.59 15.87
CA HIS A 206 15.99 -8.15 17.17
C HIS A 206 14.93 -9.24 17.04
N MET A 207 13.88 -9.03 16.23
CA MET A 207 12.88 -10.06 15.94
C MET A 207 13.54 -11.30 15.33
N SER A 208 14.44 -11.10 14.36
CA SER A 208 15.17 -12.20 13.72
C SER A 208 16.09 -12.94 14.66
N PHE A 209 16.73 -12.26 15.61
CA PHE A 209 17.60 -12.90 16.61
C PHE A 209 16.82 -13.84 17.54
N HIS A 210 15.59 -13.48 17.89
CA HIS A 210 14.71 -14.32 18.72
C HIS A 210 13.74 -15.19 17.92
N ASP A 211 13.95 -15.33 16.62
CA ASP A 211 13.08 -16.09 15.72
C ASP A 211 11.59 -15.72 15.75
N PHE A 212 11.28 -14.48 16.17
CA PHE A 212 9.93 -13.99 16.41
C PHE A 212 9.08 -13.96 15.15
N ILE A 213 7.88 -14.56 15.18
CA ILE A 213 6.92 -14.53 14.08
C ILE A 213 6.03 -13.30 14.27
N PRO A 214 6.14 -12.26 13.42
CA PRO A 214 5.29 -11.08 13.54
C PRO A 214 3.84 -11.41 13.24
N SER A 215 2.94 -10.72 13.93
CA SER A 215 1.54 -10.69 13.53
C SER A 215 1.40 -10.00 12.16
N LYS A 216 0.22 -10.16 11.57
CA LYS A 216 -0.15 -9.41 10.37
C LYS A 216 -0.01 -7.91 10.62
N GLU A 217 -0.60 -7.39 11.70
CA GLU A 217 -0.60 -5.96 12.02
C GLU A 217 0.80 -5.37 12.16
N LEU A 218 1.69 -6.04 12.89
CA LEU A 218 3.08 -5.60 13.02
C LEU A 218 3.78 -5.59 11.67
N SER A 219 3.62 -6.66 10.88
CA SER A 219 4.17 -6.74 9.53
C SER A 219 3.67 -5.59 8.65
N GLU A 220 2.37 -5.26 8.73
CA GLU A 220 1.79 -4.15 8.00
C GLU A 220 2.40 -2.81 8.40
N THR A 221 2.58 -2.57 9.69
CA THR A 221 3.20 -1.36 10.21
C THR A 221 4.63 -1.23 9.72
N LEU A 222 5.46 -2.28 9.84
CA LEU A 222 6.84 -2.26 9.38
C LEU A 222 6.95 -1.94 7.87
N ILE A 223 6.06 -2.50 7.06
CA ILE A 223 5.97 -2.23 5.62
C ILE A 223 5.56 -0.77 5.36
N LYS A 224 4.48 -0.29 5.98
CA LYS A 224 3.94 1.07 5.79
C LYS A 224 4.99 2.13 6.16
N GLU A 225 5.63 1.98 7.31
CA GLU A 225 6.64 2.92 7.81
C GLU A 225 7.90 2.93 6.92
N SER A 226 8.29 1.77 6.39
CA SER A 226 9.42 1.67 5.46
C SER A 226 9.15 2.34 4.11
N ILE A 227 7.91 2.26 3.61
CA ILE A 227 7.48 2.97 2.41
C ILE A 227 7.44 4.48 2.68
N ALA A 228 6.86 4.90 3.81
CA ALA A 228 6.78 6.31 4.21
C ALA A 228 8.17 6.95 4.35
N GLY A 229 9.11 6.24 4.99
CA GLY A 229 10.51 6.67 5.14
C GLY A 229 11.35 6.58 3.88
N ARG A 230 10.79 6.04 2.79
CA ARG A 230 11.47 5.83 1.52
C ARG A 230 12.73 4.95 1.64
N TRP A 231 12.64 3.82 2.36
CA TRP A 231 13.78 2.93 2.61
C TRP A 231 13.66 1.57 1.89
N PRO A 232 13.96 1.50 0.58
CA PRO A 232 13.66 0.31 -0.22
C PRO A 232 14.52 -0.92 0.14
N ARG A 233 15.77 -0.73 0.57
CA ARG A 233 16.60 -1.86 1.06
C ARG A 233 16.07 -2.46 2.36
N LEU A 234 15.56 -1.61 3.25
CA LEU A 234 14.96 -2.06 4.50
C LEU A 234 13.63 -2.75 4.25
N LEU A 235 12.80 -2.17 3.38
CA LEU A 235 11.54 -2.80 2.96
C LEU A 235 11.79 -4.19 2.37
N HIS A 236 12.78 -4.34 1.50
CA HIS A 236 13.15 -5.64 0.93
C HIS A 236 13.49 -6.66 2.03
N THR A 237 14.33 -6.27 3.00
CA THR A 237 14.68 -7.13 4.14
C THR A 237 13.43 -7.54 4.94
N ILE A 238 12.52 -6.60 5.19
CA ILE A 238 11.28 -6.87 5.93
C ILE A 238 10.42 -7.87 5.18
N VAL A 239 10.25 -7.68 3.87
CA VAL A 239 9.44 -8.58 3.03
C VAL A 239 10.03 -9.98 2.99
N GLU A 240 11.35 -10.11 2.83
CA GLU A 240 12.05 -11.41 2.90
C GLU A 240 11.85 -12.09 4.26
N TYR A 241 11.95 -11.32 5.35
CA TYR A 241 11.77 -11.83 6.70
C TYR A 241 10.33 -12.32 6.94
N VAL A 242 9.34 -11.48 6.65
CA VAL A 242 7.90 -11.74 6.85
C VAL A 242 7.46 -12.95 6.01
N THR A 243 7.90 -13.02 4.74
CA THR A 243 7.57 -14.16 3.86
C THR A 243 8.27 -15.46 4.30
N LYS A 244 9.53 -15.40 4.75
CA LYS A 244 10.23 -16.58 5.31
C LYS A 244 9.53 -17.14 6.55
N LYS A 245 8.86 -16.29 7.34
CA LYS A 245 8.06 -16.69 8.50
C LYS A 245 6.61 -17.05 8.14
N GLU A 246 6.30 -17.17 6.84
CA GLU A 246 4.97 -17.55 6.30
C GLU A 246 3.83 -16.62 6.74
N VAL A 247 4.15 -15.36 7.07
CA VAL A 247 3.15 -14.37 7.47
C VAL A 247 2.49 -13.80 6.21
N SER A 248 1.16 -13.88 6.15
CA SER A 248 0.39 -13.40 5.00
C SER A 248 0.49 -11.89 4.81
N ILE A 249 0.85 -11.44 3.62
CA ILE A 249 0.83 -10.04 3.21
C ILE A 249 -0.41 -9.81 2.32
N SER A 250 -1.17 -8.76 2.59
CA SER A 250 -2.39 -8.48 1.80
C SER A 250 -2.05 -8.03 0.37
N HIS A 251 -2.98 -8.24 -0.55
CA HIS A 251 -2.79 -7.90 -1.96
C HIS A 251 -2.45 -6.41 -2.19
N SER A 252 -3.15 -5.50 -1.48
CA SER A 252 -2.90 -4.06 -1.57
C SER A 252 -1.50 -3.66 -1.06
N GLN A 253 -0.98 -4.37 -0.06
CA GLN A 253 0.39 -4.16 0.41
C GLN A 253 1.41 -4.68 -0.59
N TRP A 254 1.16 -5.84 -1.21
CA TRP A 254 2.03 -6.33 -2.29
C TRP A 254 2.13 -5.32 -3.43
N ILE A 255 1.00 -4.74 -3.88
CA ILE A 255 1.00 -3.66 -4.87
C ILE A 255 1.86 -2.47 -4.39
N SER A 256 1.70 -2.06 -3.13
CA SER A 256 2.43 -0.93 -2.54
C SER A 256 3.95 -1.19 -2.48
N ILE A 257 4.35 -2.39 -2.05
CA ILE A 257 5.74 -2.84 -1.99
C ILE A 257 6.37 -2.82 -3.38
N ILE A 258 5.73 -3.49 -4.34
CA ILE A 258 6.26 -3.66 -5.69
C ILE A 258 6.35 -2.30 -6.40
N THR A 259 5.31 -1.46 -6.27
CA THR A 259 5.30 -0.10 -6.80
C THR A 259 6.42 0.75 -6.21
N PHE A 260 6.63 0.67 -4.89
CA PHE A 260 7.66 1.45 -4.21
C PHE A 260 9.07 1.06 -4.64
N LEU A 261 9.36 -0.25 -4.74
CA LEU A 261 10.68 -0.74 -5.16
C LEU A 261 11.04 -0.37 -6.61
N ARG A 262 10.04 -0.18 -7.49
CA ARG A 262 10.26 0.19 -8.90
C ARG A 262 11.12 1.45 -9.06
N TYR A 263 10.93 2.42 -8.17
CA TYR A 263 11.58 3.72 -8.26
C TYR A 263 13.05 3.69 -7.84
N ASN A 264 13.50 2.62 -7.20
CA ASN A 264 14.89 2.45 -6.83
C ASN A 264 15.64 1.73 -7.97
N LYS A 265 16.69 2.36 -8.52
CA LYS A 265 17.47 1.79 -9.63
C LYS A 265 18.18 0.49 -9.23
N ASP A 266 18.77 0.45 -8.04
CA ASP A 266 19.53 -0.70 -7.55
C ASP A 266 18.64 -1.92 -7.25
N LEU A 267 17.38 -1.67 -6.91
CA LEU A 267 16.42 -2.71 -6.49
C LEU A 267 15.34 -2.97 -7.54
N PHE A 268 15.48 -2.42 -8.74
CA PHE A 268 14.47 -2.60 -9.78
C PHE A 268 14.32 -4.08 -10.17
N PHE A 269 15.40 -4.78 -10.49
CA PHE A 269 15.32 -6.20 -10.84
C PHE A 269 14.91 -7.08 -9.65
N GLU A 270 15.35 -6.75 -8.44
CA GLU A 270 14.92 -7.47 -7.22
C GLU A 270 13.42 -7.28 -6.95
N GLY A 271 12.91 -6.06 -7.13
CA GLY A 271 11.49 -5.78 -7.04
C GLY A 271 10.65 -6.54 -8.08
N ALA A 272 11.19 -6.79 -9.27
CA ALA A 272 10.55 -7.65 -10.26
C ALA A 272 10.53 -9.12 -9.82
N LYS A 273 11.57 -9.61 -9.15
CA LYS A 273 11.60 -10.98 -8.59
C LYS A 273 10.59 -11.17 -7.45
N LEU A 274 10.27 -10.10 -6.70
CA LEU A 274 9.22 -10.17 -5.68
C LEU A 274 7.83 -10.45 -6.23
N PHE A 275 7.60 -10.30 -7.54
CA PHE A 275 6.35 -10.73 -8.15
C PHE A 275 6.10 -12.24 -7.98
N ASP A 276 7.11 -13.07 -8.26
CA ASP A 276 7.00 -14.53 -8.10
C ASP A 276 6.78 -14.91 -6.64
N VAL A 277 7.42 -14.17 -5.72
CA VAL A 277 7.21 -14.30 -4.28
C VAL A 277 5.76 -13.96 -3.92
N ALA A 278 5.24 -12.83 -4.40
CA ALA A 278 3.86 -12.41 -4.13
C ALA A 278 2.85 -13.48 -4.58
N LEU A 279 3.02 -14.02 -5.79
CA LEU A 279 2.16 -15.10 -6.31
C LEU A 279 2.26 -16.36 -5.46
N LYS A 280 3.48 -16.76 -5.06
CA LYS A 280 3.71 -17.93 -4.19
C LYS A 280 2.99 -17.79 -2.84
N TYR A 281 2.95 -16.58 -2.28
CA TYR A 281 2.30 -16.30 -0.99
C TYR A 281 0.85 -15.79 -1.16
N GLY A 282 0.18 -16.18 -2.24
CA GLY A 282 -1.28 -16.03 -2.39
C GLY A 282 -1.75 -14.65 -2.85
N ALA A 283 -0.87 -13.79 -3.39
CA ALA A 283 -1.32 -12.59 -4.08
C ALA A 283 -2.02 -12.99 -5.39
N ALA A 284 -3.19 -12.41 -5.65
CA ALA A 284 -3.86 -12.56 -6.92
C ALA A 284 -2.98 -11.98 -8.06
N PRO A 285 -2.91 -12.66 -9.23
CA PRO A 285 -2.12 -12.24 -10.38
C PRO A 285 -2.79 -11.09 -11.15
N GLU A 286 -3.05 -9.98 -10.47
CA GLU A 286 -3.72 -8.82 -11.04
C GLU A 286 -2.72 -7.89 -11.73
N TRP A 287 -3.18 -7.16 -12.75
CA TRP A 287 -2.35 -6.27 -13.55
C TRP A 287 -1.63 -5.23 -12.70
N GLU A 288 -2.34 -4.67 -11.73
CA GLU A 288 -1.88 -3.62 -10.82
C GLU A 288 -0.65 -4.06 -10.01
N LEU A 289 -0.47 -5.37 -9.82
CA LEU A 289 0.66 -5.95 -9.11
C LEU A 289 1.99 -5.78 -9.87
N PHE A 290 2.00 -5.83 -11.20
CA PHE A 290 3.23 -5.86 -12.01
C PHE A 290 3.27 -4.85 -13.18
N GLN A 291 2.14 -4.17 -13.46
CA GLN A 291 2.01 -3.06 -14.41
C GLN A 291 3.15 -2.03 -14.29
N PRO A 292 3.59 -1.65 -13.07
CA PRO A 292 4.65 -0.66 -12.94
C PRO A 292 5.96 -1.09 -13.61
N TYR A 293 6.27 -2.40 -13.59
CA TYR A 293 7.48 -2.97 -14.19
C TYR A 293 7.32 -3.17 -15.69
N VAL A 294 6.18 -3.74 -16.12
CA VAL A 294 5.87 -3.90 -17.55
C VAL A 294 5.98 -2.57 -18.28
N SER A 295 5.36 -1.51 -17.74
CA SER A 295 5.42 -0.17 -18.37
C SER A 295 6.85 0.37 -18.44
N LYS A 296 7.69 0.09 -17.44
CA LYS A 296 9.08 0.56 -17.41
C LYS A 296 9.96 -0.26 -18.37
N PHE A 297 9.78 -1.58 -18.44
CA PHE A 297 10.46 -2.44 -19.40
C PHE A 297 10.10 -2.07 -20.84
N SER A 298 8.81 -1.93 -21.16
CA SER A 298 8.36 -1.52 -22.50
C SER A 298 8.90 -0.15 -22.90
N LYS A 299 8.90 0.83 -21.98
CA LYS A 299 9.50 2.17 -22.23
C LYS A 299 10.99 2.11 -22.59
N HIS A 300 11.71 1.10 -22.10
CA HIS A 300 13.13 0.91 -22.33
C HIS A 300 13.43 -0.14 -23.41
N TYR A 301 12.45 -0.49 -24.27
CA TYR A 301 12.58 -1.48 -25.33
C TYR A 301 13.02 -2.87 -24.82
N MET A 302 12.68 -3.19 -23.57
CA MET A 302 12.93 -4.49 -22.93
C MET A 302 11.64 -5.33 -22.98
N THR A 303 11.01 -5.42 -24.15
CA THR A 303 9.70 -6.08 -24.34
C THR A 303 9.70 -7.55 -23.93
N GLY A 304 10.82 -8.26 -24.10
CA GLY A 304 10.97 -9.64 -23.62
C GLY A 304 10.83 -9.79 -22.10
N GLU A 305 11.37 -8.85 -21.31
CA GLU A 305 11.22 -8.87 -19.84
C GLU A 305 9.78 -8.53 -19.42
N ALA A 306 9.15 -7.58 -20.13
CA ALA A 306 7.74 -7.26 -19.92
C ALA A 306 6.84 -8.48 -20.20
N ALA A 307 7.08 -9.17 -21.32
CA ALA A 307 6.37 -10.39 -21.70
C ALA A 307 6.59 -11.53 -20.70
N SER A 308 7.81 -11.68 -20.18
CA SER A 308 8.13 -12.66 -19.13
C SER A 308 7.28 -12.47 -17.87
N LEU A 309 7.11 -11.22 -17.41
CA LEU A 309 6.24 -10.91 -16.26
C LEU A 309 4.76 -11.23 -16.55
N VAL A 310 4.27 -10.85 -17.73
CA VAL A 310 2.88 -11.15 -18.13
C VAL A 310 2.65 -12.65 -18.21
N LYS A 311 3.60 -13.40 -18.76
CA LYS A 311 3.54 -14.87 -18.81
C LYS A 311 3.47 -15.47 -17.41
N LYS A 312 4.32 -15.03 -16.48
CA LYS A 312 4.26 -15.44 -15.07
C LYS A 312 2.92 -15.12 -14.41
N ALA A 313 2.32 -13.97 -14.74
CA ALA A 313 0.99 -13.61 -14.26
C ALA A 313 -0.09 -14.55 -14.80
N ARG A 314 -0.07 -14.87 -16.10
CA ARG A 314 -0.98 -15.85 -16.73
C ARG A 314 -0.82 -17.25 -16.11
N ASP A 315 0.41 -17.69 -15.88
CA ASP A 315 0.70 -18.96 -15.18
C ASP A 315 0.21 -18.92 -13.72
N GLY A 316 0.26 -17.74 -13.09
CA GLY A 316 -0.37 -17.45 -11.80
C GLY A 316 -1.89 -17.61 -11.83
N VAL A 317 -2.57 -17.10 -12.87
CA VAL A 317 -4.04 -17.20 -13.03
C VAL A 317 -4.48 -18.66 -13.05
N ASN A 318 -3.76 -19.50 -13.78
CA ASN A 318 -4.05 -20.93 -13.89
C ASN A 318 -3.96 -21.67 -12.55
N ARG A 319 -3.11 -21.19 -11.63
CA ARG A 319 -2.93 -21.76 -10.28
C ARG A 319 -3.91 -21.17 -9.26
N TYR A 320 -4.20 -19.88 -9.37
CA TYR A 320 -4.98 -19.14 -8.38
C TYR A 320 -6.50 -19.38 -8.54
N TYR A 321 -6.99 -19.31 -9.78
CA TYR A 321 -8.42 -19.45 -10.07
C TYR A 321 -8.78 -20.90 -10.39
N LYS A 322 -9.99 -21.31 -10.01
CA LYS A 322 -10.46 -22.70 -10.19
C LYS A 322 -11.30 -22.88 -11.45
N SER A 323 -12.24 -21.96 -11.70
CA SER A 323 -13.13 -22.02 -12.86
C SER A 323 -12.39 -21.72 -14.15
N GLN A 324 -12.65 -22.49 -15.21
CA GLN A 324 -12.08 -22.23 -16.53
C GLN A 324 -12.58 -20.89 -17.11
N GLU A 325 -13.85 -20.57 -16.89
CA GLU A 325 -14.45 -19.30 -17.34
C GLU A 325 -13.74 -18.10 -16.69
N GLU A 326 -13.49 -18.17 -15.38
CA GLU A 326 -12.79 -17.12 -14.65
C GLU A 326 -11.32 -17.02 -15.10
N LYS A 327 -10.65 -18.15 -15.37
CA LYS A 327 -9.28 -18.16 -15.92
C LYS A 327 -9.21 -17.46 -17.27
N THR A 328 -10.06 -17.84 -18.21
CA THR A 328 -10.10 -17.24 -19.55
C THR A 328 -10.37 -15.74 -19.48
N ALA A 329 -11.35 -15.30 -18.67
CA ALA A 329 -11.64 -13.88 -18.48
C ALA A 329 -10.43 -13.11 -17.91
N LYS A 330 -9.72 -13.67 -16.93
CA LYS A 330 -8.53 -13.05 -16.32
C LYS A 330 -7.33 -13.02 -17.28
N ILE A 331 -7.08 -14.10 -18.02
CA ILE A 331 -6.02 -14.15 -19.04
C ILE A 331 -6.30 -13.11 -20.15
N CYS A 332 -7.54 -13.02 -20.63
CA CYS A 332 -7.96 -12.05 -21.64
C CYS A 332 -7.80 -10.61 -21.11
N SER A 333 -8.21 -10.34 -19.86
CA SER A 333 -8.03 -9.03 -19.23
C SER A 333 -6.56 -8.62 -19.10
N LEU A 334 -5.70 -9.51 -18.60
CA LEU A 334 -4.25 -9.26 -18.48
C LEU A 334 -3.62 -9.00 -19.85
N THR A 335 -4.02 -9.77 -20.86
CA THR A 335 -3.50 -9.64 -22.22
C THR A 335 -3.95 -8.33 -22.85
N SER A 336 -5.23 -7.97 -22.75
CA SER A 336 -5.74 -6.70 -23.27
C SER A 336 -4.95 -5.51 -22.70
N LYS A 337 -4.75 -5.47 -21.37
CA LYS A 337 -3.95 -4.40 -20.73
C LYS A 337 -2.49 -4.39 -21.20
N PHE A 338 -1.90 -5.57 -21.43
CA PHE A 338 -0.53 -5.66 -21.97
C PHE A 338 -0.44 -5.19 -23.42
N LEU A 339 -1.38 -5.59 -24.28
CA LEU A 339 -1.45 -5.13 -25.68
C LEU A 339 -1.58 -3.61 -25.73
N SER A 340 -2.50 -3.00 -24.96
CA SER A 340 -2.62 -1.54 -24.88
C SER A 340 -1.31 -0.87 -24.42
N CYS A 341 -0.56 -1.50 -23.52
CA CYS A 341 0.74 -1.00 -23.10
C CYS A 341 1.77 -1.04 -24.25
N LEU A 342 1.87 -2.16 -24.98
CA LEU A 342 2.77 -2.28 -26.14
C LEU A 342 2.42 -1.28 -27.25
N MET A 343 1.12 -1.12 -27.54
CA MET A 343 0.61 -0.15 -28.50
C MET A 343 1.03 1.29 -28.15
N SER A 344 1.02 1.65 -26.86
CA SER A 344 1.46 2.99 -26.40
C SER A 344 2.95 3.26 -26.61
N PHE A 345 3.75 2.21 -26.85
CA PHE A 345 5.18 2.29 -27.15
C PHE A 345 5.51 1.94 -28.61
N ASN A 346 4.52 1.85 -29.49
CA ASN A 346 4.65 1.50 -30.91
C ASN A 346 5.25 0.10 -31.18
N GLU A 347 5.10 -0.84 -30.24
CA GLU A 347 5.58 -2.23 -30.35
C GLU A 347 4.53 -3.12 -31.04
N PHE A 348 4.11 -2.74 -32.26
CA PHE A 348 2.94 -3.32 -32.94
C PHE A 348 3.11 -4.80 -33.30
N ASP A 349 4.26 -5.17 -33.88
CA ASP A 349 4.50 -6.55 -34.32
C ASP A 349 4.60 -7.50 -33.11
N PHE A 350 5.26 -7.04 -32.05
CA PHE A 350 5.34 -7.80 -30.79
C PHE A 350 3.97 -7.95 -30.11
N ALA A 351 3.12 -6.91 -30.18
CA ALA A 351 1.75 -7.01 -29.70
C ALA A 351 0.92 -8.01 -30.52
N GLN A 352 1.08 -8.03 -31.84
CA GLN A 352 0.41 -8.98 -32.73
C GLN A 352 0.79 -10.43 -32.40
N GLU A 353 2.07 -10.74 -32.18
CA GLU A 353 2.52 -12.08 -31.78
C GLU A 353 1.83 -12.57 -30.49
N HIS A 354 1.72 -11.69 -29.49
CA HIS A 354 1.07 -11.99 -28.23
C HIS A 354 -0.44 -12.14 -28.34
N LEU A 355 -1.08 -11.40 -29.25
CA LEU A 355 -2.49 -11.54 -29.57
C LEU A 355 -2.76 -12.89 -30.25
N ASP A 356 -1.96 -13.25 -31.26
CA ASP A 356 -2.11 -14.52 -31.97
C ASP A 356 -1.92 -15.71 -31.00
N SER A 357 -0.93 -15.63 -30.10
CA SER A 357 -0.74 -16.62 -29.05
C SER A 357 -1.96 -16.76 -28.13
N LEU A 358 -2.66 -15.66 -27.77
CA LEU A 358 -3.86 -15.68 -26.94
C LEU A 358 -5.01 -16.37 -27.68
N ILE A 359 -5.28 -15.96 -28.93
CA ILE A 359 -6.40 -16.48 -29.72
C ILE A 359 -6.26 -18.00 -29.90
N VAL A 360 -5.04 -18.49 -30.16
CA VAL A 360 -4.76 -19.92 -30.30
C VAL A 360 -4.90 -20.64 -28.95
N SER A 361 -4.33 -20.11 -27.87
CA SER A 361 -4.37 -20.79 -26.56
C SER A 361 -5.78 -20.89 -25.97
N GLU A 362 -6.60 -19.87 -26.17
CA GLU A 362 -8.00 -19.84 -25.71
C GLU A 362 -8.97 -20.43 -26.75
N ASN A 363 -8.46 -21.10 -27.79
CA ASN A 363 -9.23 -21.74 -28.86
C ASN A 363 -10.30 -20.83 -29.48
N TYR A 364 -9.99 -19.55 -29.67
CA TYR A 364 -10.92 -18.55 -30.19
C TYR A 364 -12.18 -18.43 -29.33
N SER A 365 -12.04 -18.45 -28.01
CA SER A 365 -13.11 -18.07 -27.10
C SER A 365 -13.62 -16.67 -27.43
N GLU A 366 -14.90 -16.40 -27.14
CA GLU A 366 -15.50 -15.09 -27.38
C GLU A 366 -14.74 -13.95 -26.69
N ASP A 367 -14.24 -14.18 -25.47
CA ASP A 367 -13.39 -13.22 -24.76
C ASP A 367 -12.08 -12.93 -25.50
N SER A 368 -11.41 -13.95 -26.06
CA SER A 368 -10.17 -13.75 -26.82
C SER A 368 -10.41 -13.00 -28.14
N ILE A 369 -11.56 -13.25 -28.78
CA ILE A 369 -11.99 -12.52 -29.98
C ILE A 369 -12.26 -11.06 -29.64
N GLU A 370 -12.92 -10.75 -28.53
CA GLU A 370 -13.15 -9.37 -28.12
C GLU A 370 -11.85 -8.60 -27.85
N VAL A 371 -10.86 -9.26 -27.24
CA VAL A 371 -9.51 -8.67 -27.07
C VAL A 371 -8.89 -8.35 -28.43
N ALA A 372 -9.03 -9.24 -29.42
CA ALA A 372 -8.53 -9.03 -30.77
C ALA A 372 -9.25 -7.88 -31.49
N LEU A 373 -10.58 -7.84 -31.43
CA LEU A 373 -11.38 -6.77 -32.03
C LEU A 373 -10.99 -5.40 -31.42
N LYS A 374 -10.79 -5.34 -30.11
CA LYS A 374 -10.33 -4.12 -29.44
C LYS A 374 -8.91 -3.74 -29.85
N PHE A 375 -8.01 -4.71 -30.02
CA PHE A 375 -6.67 -4.47 -30.53
C PHE A 375 -6.69 -3.84 -31.93
N TYR A 376 -7.50 -4.38 -32.85
CA TYR A 376 -7.62 -3.82 -34.21
C TYR A 376 -8.35 -2.47 -34.23
N GLU A 377 -9.31 -2.25 -33.32
CA GLU A 377 -9.92 -0.93 -33.07
C GLU A 377 -8.85 0.11 -32.70
N ASP A 378 -7.93 -0.25 -31.80
CA ASP A 378 -6.87 0.64 -31.32
C ASP A 378 -5.75 0.83 -32.37
N LEU A 379 -5.45 -0.21 -33.17
CA LEU A 379 -4.48 -0.15 -34.26
C LEU A 379 -4.95 0.75 -35.42
N LYS A 380 -6.27 0.89 -35.61
CA LYS A 380 -6.89 1.64 -36.71
C LYS A 380 -6.45 1.18 -38.10
N ASP A 381 -6.24 -0.13 -38.27
CA ASP A 381 -5.92 -0.76 -39.55
C ASP A 381 -7.12 -1.57 -40.04
N PRO A 382 -7.91 -1.05 -41.00
CA PRO A 382 -9.11 -1.73 -41.46
C PRO A 382 -8.84 -3.04 -42.21
N GLN A 383 -7.70 -3.15 -42.89
CA GLN A 383 -7.38 -4.36 -43.65
C GLN A 383 -7.07 -5.51 -42.70
N ARG A 384 -6.23 -5.27 -41.70
CA ARG A 384 -5.94 -6.29 -40.68
C ARG A 384 -7.18 -6.68 -39.89
N ALA A 385 -8.06 -5.72 -39.58
CA ALA A 385 -9.34 -5.98 -38.93
C ALA A 385 -10.24 -6.91 -39.77
N LEU A 386 -10.30 -6.67 -41.10
CA LEU A 386 -11.05 -7.50 -42.03
C LEU A 386 -10.44 -8.90 -42.16
N ASP A 387 -9.12 -9.00 -42.29
CA ASP A 387 -8.42 -10.29 -42.39
C ASP A 387 -8.67 -11.14 -41.14
N PHE A 388 -8.61 -10.52 -39.95
CA PHE A 388 -8.95 -11.18 -38.69
C PHE A 388 -10.42 -11.59 -38.63
N PHE A 389 -11.35 -10.70 -38.99
CA PHE A 389 -12.78 -11.00 -39.02
C PHE A 389 -13.06 -12.21 -39.90
N ASN A 390 -12.53 -12.22 -41.14
CA ASN A 390 -12.65 -13.34 -42.07
C ASN A 390 -12.06 -14.64 -41.49
N LYS A 391 -10.92 -14.56 -40.79
CA LYS A 391 -10.30 -15.73 -40.12
C LYS A 391 -11.19 -16.32 -39.02
N VAL A 392 -11.92 -15.46 -38.29
CA VAL A 392 -12.84 -15.89 -37.22
C VAL A 392 -14.10 -16.52 -37.79
N VAL A 393 -14.78 -15.84 -38.72
CA VAL A 393 -16.08 -16.31 -39.24
C VAL A 393 -15.96 -17.56 -40.11
N ASN A 394 -14.81 -17.78 -40.73
CA ASN A 394 -14.51 -19.00 -41.51
C ASN A 394 -13.95 -20.14 -40.65
N LYS A 395 -13.84 -19.98 -39.32
CA LYS A 395 -13.38 -21.06 -38.44
C LYS A 395 -14.49 -22.12 -38.32
N ASP A 396 -14.12 -23.39 -38.48
CA ASP A 396 -15.05 -24.50 -38.32
C ASP A 396 -15.79 -24.44 -36.97
N GLY A 397 -17.11 -24.51 -37.03
CA GLY A 397 -17.98 -24.45 -35.85
C GLY A 397 -18.20 -23.05 -35.27
N PHE A 398 -17.77 -21.98 -35.94
CA PHE A 398 -18.09 -20.62 -35.50
C PHE A 398 -19.60 -20.35 -35.59
N VAL A 399 -20.13 -19.72 -34.54
CA VAL A 399 -21.53 -19.30 -34.45
C VAL A 399 -21.57 -17.82 -34.11
N TYR A 400 -22.34 -17.05 -34.87
CA TYR A 400 -22.55 -15.64 -34.56
C TYR A 400 -23.35 -15.53 -33.26
N THR A 401 -22.87 -14.69 -32.35
CA THR A 401 -23.57 -14.32 -31.12
C THR A 401 -23.89 -12.83 -31.15
N SER A 402 -24.90 -12.40 -30.39
CA SER A 402 -25.22 -10.98 -30.28
C SER A 402 -24.04 -10.17 -29.70
N ARG A 403 -23.25 -10.78 -28.81
CA ARG A 403 -22.06 -10.17 -28.20
C ARG A 403 -20.93 -9.98 -29.23
N PHE A 404 -20.60 -11.01 -30.02
CA PHE A 404 -19.67 -10.88 -31.15
C PHE A 404 -20.10 -9.80 -32.14
N VAL A 405 -21.38 -9.79 -32.53
CA VAL A 405 -21.93 -8.80 -33.47
C VAL A 405 -21.74 -7.38 -32.95
N VAL A 406 -22.10 -7.12 -31.69
CA VAL A 406 -21.95 -5.78 -31.09
C VAL A 406 -20.49 -5.37 -30.98
N SER A 407 -19.61 -6.27 -30.54
CA SER A 407 -18.17 -5.99 -30.40
C SER A 407 -17.51 -5.71 -31.75
N THR A 408 -17.88 -6.46 -32.80
CA THR A 408 -17.41 -6.25 -34.17
C THR A 408 -17.89 -4.90 -34.72
N LEU A 409 -19.18 -4.58 -34.58
CA LEU A 409 -19.73 -3.30 -35.01
C LEU A 409 -19.11 -2.12 -34.26
N LYS A 410 -18.79 -2.29 -32.97
CA LYS A 410 -18.07 -1.27 -32.20
C LYS A 410 -16.70 -0.99 -32.80
N MET A 411 -15.92 -2.02 -33.13
CA MET A 411 -14.65 -1.86 -33.84
C MET A 411 -14.86 -1.12 -35.17
N CYS A 412 -15.85 -1.53 -35.98
CA CYS A 412 -16.14 -0.91 -37.28
C CYS A 412 -16.51 0.58 -37.17
N THR A 413 -17.27 0.99 -36.15
CA THR A 413 -17.63 2.40 -35.95
C THR A 413 -16.39 3.29 -35.75
N HIS A 414 -15.32 2.78 -35.13
CA HIS A 414 -14.05 3.49 -34.95
C HIS A 414 -13.18 3.47 -36.22
N LEU A 415 -13.25 2.41 -37.02
CA LEU A 415 -12.57 2.31 -38.31
C LEU A 415 -13.25 3.16 -39.40
N GLY A 416 -14.50 3.58 -39.19
CA GLY A 416 -15.26 4.41 -40.12
C GLY A 416 -15.46 3.72 -41.47
N LYS A 417 -15.14 4.44 -42.57
CA LYS A 417 -15.27 3.92 -43.95
C LYS A 417 -14.52 2.60 -44.17
N GLY A 418 -13.41 2.38 -43.45
CA GLY A 418 -12.62 1.15 -43.57
C GLY A 418 -13.33 -0.10 -43.05
N GLY A 419 -14.28 0.04 -42.12
CA GLY A 419 -15.02 -1.08 -41.55
C GLY A 419 -16.24 -1.54 -42.36
N MET A 420 -16.54 -0.89 -43.49
CA MET A 420 -17.82 -1.05 -44.19
C MET A 420 -18.06 -2.44 -44.76
N GLN A 421 -17.01 -3.15 -45.19
CA GLN A 421 -17.15 -4.53 -45.68
C GLN A 421 -17.66 -5.46 -44.57
N ILE A 422 -17.08 -5.35 -43.37
CA ILE A 422 -17.50 -6.11 -42.19
C ILE A 422 -18.93 -5.73 -41.80
N VAL A 423 -19.27 -4.44 -41.80
CA VAL A 423 -20.63 -3.96 -41.47
C VAL A 423 -21.67 -4.50 -42.45
N ASN A 424 -21.36 -4.58 -43.75
CA ASN A 424 -22.26 -5.17 -44.74
C ASN A 424 -22.56 -6.63 -44.41
N GLU A 425 -21.53 -7.43 -44.14
CA GLU A 425 -21.70 -8.84 -43.81
C GLU A 425 -22.50 -9.03 -42.51
N ILE A 426 -22.17 -8.28 -41.46
CA ILE A 426 -22.89 -8.32 -40.18
C ILE A 426 -24.35 -7.90 -40.36
N LYS A 427 -24.62 -6.87 -41.15
CA LYS A 427 -25.98 -6.40 -41.46
C LYS A 427 -26.78 -7.50 -42.14
N ASP A 428 -26.23 -8.15 -43.17
CA ASP A 428 -26.91 -9.23 -43.88
C ASP A 428 -27.16 -10.43 -42.96
N LYS A 429 -26.22 -10.73 -42.07
CA LYS A 429 -26.38 -11.76 -41.04
C LYS A 429 -27.48 -11.44 -40.03
N ILE A 430 -27.58 -10.19 -39.57
CA ILE A 430 -28.66 -9.73 -38.68
C ILE A 430 -30.04 -9.84 -39.35
N LEU A 431 -30.14 -9.52 -40.64
CA LEU A 431 -31.41 -9.60 -41.37
C LEU A 431 -31.86 -11.04 -41.63
N THR A 432 -30.93 -11.99 -41.68
CA THR A 432 -31.23 -13.43 -41.83
C THR A 432 -31.47 -14.13 -40.49
N GLU A 433 -30.82 -13.66 -39.43
CA GLU A 433 -30.87 -14.22 -38.08
C GLU A 433 -31.25 -13.14 -37.06
N LEU A 434 -32.56 -12.85 -36.96
CA LEU A 434 -33.09 -11.74 -36.17
C LEU A 434 -32.71 -11.81 -34.68
N GLN A 435 -32.40 -12.98 -34.12
CA GLN A 435 -31.91 -13.15 -32.75
C GLN A 435 -30.56 -12.45 -32.49
N LEU A 436 -29.79 -12.17 -33.54
CA LEU A 436 -28.53 -11.42 -33.47
C LEU A 436 -28.78 -9.91 -33.43
N CYS A 437 -29.99 -9.47 -33.79
CA CYS A 437 -30.35 -8.07 -33.81
C CYS A 437 -30.52 -7.55 -32.38
N SER A 438 -29.65 -6.63 -31.97
CA SER A 438 -29.85 -5.86 -30.75
C SER A 438 -30.10 -4.40 -31.10
N PRO A 439 -30.88 -3.66 -30.28
CA PRO A 439 -31.04 -2.23 -30.47
C PRO A 439 -29.72 -1.45 -30.49
N PHE A 440 -28.68 -1.99 -29.85
CA PHE A 440 -27.33 -1.43 -29.87
C PHE A 440 -26.63 -1.64 -31.21
N ALA A 441 -26.73 -2.84 -31.79
CA ALA A 441 -26.21 -3.15 -33.12
C ALA A 441 -26.84 -2.28 -34.21
N ILE A 442 -28.16 -2.06 -34.16
CA ILE A 442 -28.88 -1.17 -35.08
C ILE A 442 -28.28 0.24 -35.05
N ASN A 443 -28.10 0.81 -33.85
CA ASN A 443 -27.51 2.14 -33.70
C ASN A 443 -26.08 2.21 -34.25
N MET A 444 -25.26 1.19 -34.04
CA MET A 444 -23.89 1.15 -34.58
C MET A 444 -23.87 1.07 -36.11
N ILE A 445 -24.79 0.31 -36.71
CA ILE A 445 -24.95 0.22 -38.16
C ILE A 445 -25.32 1.59 -38.75
N ILE A 446 -26.31 2.27 -38.17
CA ILE A 446 -26.73 3.64 -38.59
C ILE A 446 -25.53 4.59 -38.53
N VAL A 447 -24.82 4.60 -37.40
CA VAL A 447 -23.67 5.50 -37.19
C VAL A 447 -22.56 5.21 -38.21
N THR A 448 -22.27 3.94 -38.49
CA THR A 448 -21.18 3.60 -39.42
C THR A 448 -21.50 3.99 -40.86
N TYR A 449 -22.71 3.66 -41.35
CA TYR A 449 -23.15 4.11 -42.68
C TYR A 449 -23.24 5.64 -42.79
N SER A 450 -23.50 6.35 -41.68
CA SER A 450 -23.52 7.82 -41.69
C SER A 450 -22.16 8.45 -41.99
N TYR A 451 -21.05 7.83 -41.58
CA TYR A 451 -19.70 8.31 -41.94
C TYR A 451 -19.40 8.15 -43.43
N SER A 452 -20.09 7.21 -44.08
CA SER A 452 -19.97 6.93 -45.51
C SER A 452 -21.02 7.63 -46.36
N GLU A 453 -21.94 8.38 -45.74
CA GLU A 453 -23.06 9.04 -46.41
C GLU A 453 -23.96 8.07 -47.19
N GLU A 454 -24.02 6.81 -46.76
CA GLU A 454 -24.78 5.73 -47.38
C GLU A 454 -26.26 5.76 -46.93
N TRP A 455 -26.90 6.91 -47.12
CA TRP A 455 -28.24 7.22 -46.61
C TRP A 455 -29.32 6.24 -47.09
N SER A 456 -29.22 5.77 -48.33
CA SER A 456 -30.15 4.80 -48.91
C SER A 456 -30.06 3.45 -48.20
N ILE A 457 -28.84 2.99 -47.88
CA ILE A 457 -28.63 1.72 -47.18
C ILE A 457 -29.19 1.80 -45.75
N ILE A 458 -29.04 2.94 -45.07
CA ILE A 458 -29.64 3.17 -43.75
C ILE A 458 -31.16 3.04 -43.83
N HIS A 459 -31.77 3.71 -44.81
CA HIS A 459 -33.22 3.67 -45.01
C HIS A 459 -33.73 2.24 -45.25
N ASP A 460 -33.08 1.50 -46.14
CA ASP A 460 -33.49 0.16 -46.53
C ASP A 460 -33.31 -0.85 -45.38
N PHE A 461 -32.20 -0.72 -44.64
CA PHE A 461 -31.95 -1.50 -43.43
C PHE A 461 -33.03 -1.26 -42.35
N LEU A 462 -33.32 0.01 -42.04
CA LEU A 462 -34.34 0.35 -41.02
C LEU A 462 -35.74 -0.08 -41.45
N SER A 463 -36.08 0.07 -42.73
CA SER A 463 -37.34 -0.40 -43.29
C SER A 463 -37.48 -1.92 -43.17
N SER A 464 -36.39 -2.65 -43.40
CA SER A 464 -36.33 -4.11 -43.24
C SER A 464 -36.50 -4.53 -41.78
N CYS A 465 -35.86 -3.84 -40.84
CA CYS A 465 -36.02 -4.06 -39.40
C CYS A 465 -37.47 -3.82 -38.94
N ILE A 466 -38.11 -2.73 -39.40
CA ILE A 466 -39.52 -2.44 -39.09
C ILE A 466 -40.43 -3.55 -39.64
N SER A 467 -40.19 -3.97 -40.89
CA SER A 467 -41.00 -5.00 -41.55
C SER A 467 -40.85 -6.37 -40.86
N SER A 468 -39.66 -6.64 -40.33
CA SER A 468 -39.32 -7.85 -39.59
C SER A 468 -39.68 -7.78 -38.09
N ARG A 469 -40.35 -6.69 -37.65
CA ARG A 469 -40.77 -6.45 -36.26
C ARG A 469 -39.62 -6.52 -35.24
N VAL A 470 -38.44 -6.09 -35.65
CA VAL A 470 -37.28 -5.96 -34.76
C VAL A 470 -37.56 -4.90 -33.70
N GLU A 471 -37.19 -5.19 -32.45
CA GLU A 471 -37.27 -4.19 -31.38
C GLU A 471 -36.21 -3.11 -31.54
N PHE A 472 -36.64 -1.86 -31.50
CA PHE A 472 -35.77 -0.70 -31.42
C PHE A 472 -35.58 -0.30 -29.95
N ASN A 473 -34.64 0.59 -29.65
CA ASN A 473 -34.58 1.25 -28.34
C ASN A 473 -35.06 2.71 -28.42
N ARG A 474 -35.40 3.30 -27.28
CA ARG A 474 -35.81 4.71 -27.16
C ARG A 474 -34.81 5.72 -27.72
N TYR A 475 -33.54 5.32 -27.88
CA TYR A 475 -32.48 6.17 -28.40
C TYR A 475 -32.37 6.12 -29.93
N THR A 476 -32.98 5.14 -30.59
CA THR A 476 -32.86 4.94 -32.04
C THR A 476 -33.41 6.14 -32.82
N PRO A 477 -34.60 6.71 -32.51
CA PRO A 477 -35.08 7.93 -33.17
C PRO A 477 -34.11 9.09 -33.04
N ALA A 478 -33.55 9.31 -31.84
CA ALA A 478 -32.58 10.38 -31.60
C ALA A 478 -31.27 10.15 -32.40
N THR A 479 -30.80 8.91 -32.50
CA THR A 479 -29.64 8.54 -33.33
C THR A 479 -29.90 8.83 -34.81
N ILE A 480 -31.08 8.47 -35.32
CA ILE A 480 -31.48 8.77 -36.71
C ILE A 480 -31.54 10.28 -36.92
N ARG A 481 -32.21 11.04 -36.06
CA ARG A 481 -32.31 12.51 -36.18
C ARG A 481 -30.94 13.18 -36.23
N LYS A 482 -30.03 12.84 -35.31
CA LYS A 482 -28.63 13.33 -35.32
C LYS A 482 -27.87 12.93 -36.59
N THR A 483 -28.15 11.76 -37.12
CA THR A 483 -27.55 11.26 -38.35
C THR A 483 -28.05 12.05 -39.57
N VAL A 484 -29.34 12.36 -39.59
CA VAL A 484 -30.01 13.10 -40.68
C VAL A 484 -29.64 14.59 -40.70
N GLU A 485 -29.24 15.19 -39.58
CA GLU A 485 -28.66 16.54 -39.57
C GLU A 485 -27.47 16.68 -40.52
N LYS A 486 -26.70 15.59 -40.71
CA LYS A 486 -25.55 15.53 -41.62
C LYS A 486 -25.94 15.27 -43.08
N CYS A 487 -27.18 14.87 -43.36
CA CYS A 487 -27.64 14.56 -44.72
C CYS A 487 -28.04 15.85 -45.45
N LEU A 488 -27.31 16.20 -46.50
CA LEU A 488 -27.57 17.38 -47.32
C LEU A 488 -28.67 17.15 -48.38
N GLU A 489 -29.05 15.90 -48.64
CA GLU A 489 -30.03 15.53 -49.66
C GLU A 489 -31.48 15.60 -49.09
N PRO A 490 -32.31 16.58 -49.50
CA PRO A 490 -33.61 16.83 -48.85
C PRO A 490 -34.58 15.64 -48.92
N LEU A 491 -34.58 14.90 -50.04
CA LEU A 491 -35.44 13.73 -50.23
C LEU A 491 -35.05 12.57 -49.31
N LYS A 492 -33.76 12.25 -49.21
CA LYS A 492 -33.27 11.18 -48.32
C LYS A 492 -33.44 11.55 -46.85
N LYS A 493 -33.18 12.81 -46.52
CA LYS A 493 -33.45 13.41 -45.20
C LYS A 493 -34.92 13.25 -44.79
N SER A 494 -35.86 13.58 -45.67
CA SER A 494 -37.29 13.42 -45.40
C SER A 494 -37.67 11.97 -45.10
N LYS A 495 -37.22 11.01 -45.94
CA LYS A 495 -37.50 9.58 -45.75
C LYS A 495 -36.95 9.01 -44.43
N LEU A 496 -35.74 9.41 -44.05
CA LEU A 496 -35.15 8.96 -42.78
C LEU A 496 -35.86 9.56 -41.56
N LEU A 497 -36.36 10.80 -41.64
CA LEU A 497 -37.19 11.40 -40.58
C LEU A 497 -38.55 10.71 -40.45
N GLU A 498 -39.15 10.30 -41.56
CA GLU A 498 -40.39 9.52 -41.56
C GLU A 498 -40.21 8.19 -40.81
N ILE A 499 -39.10 7.48 -41.07
CA ILE A 499 -38.73 6.27 -40.34
C ILE A 499 -38.54 6.56 -38.85
N ALA A 500 -37.84 7.65 -38.49
CA ALA A 500 -37.62 8.02 -37.08
C ALA A 500 -38.94 8.26 -36.35
N ASN A 501 -39.87 9.01 -36.97
CA ASN A 501 -41.20 9.27 -36.41
C ASN A 501 -41.99 7.95 -36.26
N LYS A 502 -41.95 7.07 -37.25
CA LYS A 502 -42.65 5.77 -37.21
C LYS A 502 -42.14 4.88 -36.07
N ILE A 503 -40.83 4.87 -35.83
CA ILE A 503 -40.22 4.15 -34.71
C ILE A 503 -40.68 4.77 -33.37
N GLU A 504 -40.67 6.10 -33.25
CA GLU A 504 -41.09 6.85 -32.06
C GLU A 504 -42.58 6.65 -31.73
N ASP A 505 -43.46 6.68 -32.73
CA ASP A 505 -44.89 6.39 -32.58
C ASP A 505 -45.15 4.97 -32.07
N THR A 506 -44.26 4.03 -32.41
CA THR A 506 -44.36 2.64 -31.94
C THR A 506 -44.05 2.56 -30.45
N PHE A 507 -43.11 3.36 -29.93
CA PHE A 507 -42.85 3.44 -28.48
C PHE A 507 -44.00 4.05 -27.70
N HIS A 508 -44.52 5.19 -28.15
CA HIS A 508 -45.62 5.87 -27.45
C HIS A 508 -46.89 5.03 -27.38
N LYS A 509 -47.16 4.18 -28.38
CA LYS A 509 -48.27 3.21 -28.34
C LYS A 509 -48.03 2.03 -27.40
N THR A 510 -46.78 1.74 -27.07
CA THR A 510 -46.39 0.62 -26.20
C THR A 510 -46.28 1.04 -24.74
N GLU A 511 -45.89 2.28 -24.44
CA GLU A 511 -45.90 2.85 -23.07
C GLU A 511 -47.29 3.29 -22.58
N ALA A 512 -48.24 3.51 -23.50
CA ALA A 512 -49.63 3.85 -23.18
C ALA A 512 -50.54 2.64 -22.90
N ARG A 513 -50.00 1.42 -23.03
CA ARG A 513 -50.63 0.15 -22.62
C ARG A 513 -49.98 -0.33 -21.34
#